data_AF-A0A956C358-F1
#
_entry.id   AF-A0A956C358-F1
#
_cell.length_a   1.000
_cell.length_b   1.000
_cell.length_c   1.000
_cell.angle_alpha   90.00
_cell.angle_beta   90.00
_cell.angle_gamma   90.00
#
_symmetry.space_group_name_H-M   'P 1'
#
loop_
_entity.id
_entity.type
_entity.pdbx_description
1 polymer ?
#
loop_
_entity_poly.entity_id
_entity_poly.type
_entity_poly.pdbx_seq_one_letter_code
_entity_poly.pdbx_strand_id
1 'polypeptide(L)'
;PVWVHRKGATRAFPAGHPALAGTMWEAEGHPVLIPGSNRDHSFILRPLEGAAKSGYSVNHGAGRRMSRGEALRVLDQQKVNEQYRRDGILVNEDGEVPLDESAQCYKSAREVVDAVVAAGLARVEHELWPVASLKGTETAARRERRRARDGKDRKRDLDRREQRRAKRGS
;
A
#
# COMPACT_ATOMS: atom_id res chain seq x y z
N PRO A 1 11.85 -26.34 -13.68
CA PRO A 1 11.29 -24.97 -13.64
C PRO A 1 10.49 -24.77 -12.34
N VAL A 2 10.49 -23.58 -11.76
CA VAL A 2 9.76 -23.27 -10.50
C VAL A 2 8.74 -22.15 -10.72
N TRP A 3 7.63 -22.19 -9.99
CA TRP A 3 6.61 -21.15 -9.99
C TRP A 3 6.79 -20.25 -8.78
N VAL A 4 7.18 -18.98 -9.00
CA VAL A 4 7.39 -18.02 -7.91
C VAL A 4 6.13 -17.16 -7.74
N HIS A 5 5.37 -17.43 -6.69
CA HIS A 5 4.19 -16.64 -6.32
C HIS A 5 4.62 -15.45 -5.46
N ARG A 6 4.17 -14.24 -5.81
CA ARG A 6 4.45 -13.00 -5.05
C ARG A 6 3.14 -12.37 -4.58
N LYS A 7 3.02 -12.14 -3.27
CA LYS A 7 1.93 -11.37 -2.67
C LYS A 7 2.53 -10.31 -1.74
N GLY A 8 2.36 -9.04 -2.09
CA GLY A 8 3.03 -7.95 -1.36
C GLY A 8 4.56 -7.94 -1.52
N ALA A 9 5.07 -8.56 -2.58
CA ALA A 9 6.48 -8.65 -2.92
C ALA A 9 6.68 -8.27 -4.39
N THR A 10 7.84 -7.71 -4.71
CA THR A 10 8.23 -7.29 -6.05
C THR A 10 9.40 -8.14 -6.53
N ARG A 11 9.46 -8.38 -7.85
CA ARG A 11 10.60 -9.04 -8.48
C ARG A 11 11.87 -8.21 -8.29
N ALA A 12 13.02 -8.86 -8.23
CA ALA A 12 14.31 -8.21 -8.02
C ALA A 12 15.43 -8.97 -8.77
N PHE A 13 15.47 -8.87 -10.10
CA PHE A 13 16.55 -9.49 -10.88
C PHE A 13 17.79 -8.59 -10.92
N PRO A 14 18.95 -9.10 -10.49
CA PRO A 14 20.22 -8.37 -10.54
C PRO A 14 20.76 -8.29 -11.97
N ALA A 15 21.82 -7.49 -12.13
CA ALA A 15 22.63 -7.47 -13.34
C ALA A 15 23.05 -8.89 -13.76
N GLY A 16 23.10 -9.14 -15.07
CA GLY A 16 23.46 -10.43 -15.64
C GLY A 16 22.43 -11.55 -15.47
N HIS A 17 21.29 -11.30 -14.81
CA HIS A 17 20.25 -12.33 -14.68
C HIS A 17 19.70 -12.69 -16.08
N PRO A 18 19.56 -13.98 -16.45
CA PRO A 18 19.20 -14.40 -17.81
C PRO A 18 17.89 -13.79 -18.35
N ALA A 19 16.92 -13.54 -17.47
CA ALA A 19 15.65 -12.90 -17.84
C ALA A 19 15.77 -11.41 -18.23
N LEU A 20 16.95 -10.79 -18.09
CA LEU A 20 17.25 -9.41 -18.49
C LEU A 20 18.10 -9.31 -19.76
N ALA A 21 18.54 -10.44 -20.34
CA ALA A 21 19.37 -10.46 -21.54
C ALA A 21 18.71 -9.68 -22.69
N GLY A 22 19.46 -8.80 -23.34
CA GLY A 22 19.01 -7.93 -24.43
C GLY A 22 18.16 -6.73 -23.99
N THR A 23 17.94 -6.52 -22.69
CA THR A 23 17.20 -5.35 -22.17
C THR A 23 18.17 -4.26 -21.71
N MET A 24 17.69 -3.01 -21.63
CA MET A 24 18.47 -1.90 -21.08
C MET A 24 18.91 -2.09 -19.62
N TRP A 25 18.38 -3.11 -18.93
CA TRP A 25 18.69 -3.42 -17.54
C TRP A 25 19.67 -4.59 -17.37
N GLU A 26 20.18 -5.15 -18.46
CA GLU A 26 21.07 -6.32 -18.42
C GLU A 26 22.31 -6.08 -17.54
N ALA A 27 22.97 -4.94 -17.71
CA ALA A 27 24.21 -4.61 -16.99
C ALA A 27 23.99 -4.09 -15.56
N GLU A 28 22.79 -3.62 -15.22
CA GLU A 28 22.54 -2.91 -13.95
C GLU A 28 21.52 -3.59 -13.03
N GLY A 29 20.75 -4.55 -13.57
CA GLY A 29 19.56 -5.08 -12.91
C GLY A 29 18.37 -4.13 -13.06
N HIS A 30 17.15 -4.67 -13.06
CA HIS A 30 15.97 -3.82 -13.23
C HIS A 30 15.68 -3.01 -11.97
N PRO A 31 15.16 -1.77 -12.08
CA PRO A 31 14.82 -0.97 -10.91
C PRO A 31 13.66 -1.64 -10.14
N VAL A 32 13.67 -1.47 -8.82
CA VAL A 32 12.58 -1.92 -7.95
C VAL A 32 11.98 -0.70 -7.26
N LEU A 33 10.69 -0.49 -7.47
CA LEU A 33 9.95 0.62 -6.88
C LEU A 33 9.34 0.19 -5.55
N ILE A 34 9.71 0.89 -4.48
CA ILE A 34 9.22 0.66 -3.12
C ILE A 34 8.47 1.91 -2.65
N PRO A 35 7.14 1.99 -2.87
CA PRO A 35 6.32 3.01 -2.26
C PRO A 35 6.36 2.93 -0.74
N GLY A 36 6.56 4.08 -0.10
CA GLY A 36 6.31 4.28 1.33
C GLY A 36 4.83 4.55 1.61
N SER A 37 4.58 5.50 2.52
CA SER A 37 3.25 6.06 2.73
C SER A 37 3.11 7.41 2.01
N ASN A 38 1.94 8.03 2.08
CA ASN A 38 1.72 9.38 1.53
C ASN A 38 2.41 10.52 2.32
N ARG A 39 3.22 10.20 3.34
CA ARG A 39 4.08 11.14 4.09
C ARG A 39 5.45 10.54 4.44
N ASP A 40 5.76 9.38 3.88
CA ASP A 40 7.04 8.72 4.12
C ASP A 40 7.78 8.56 2.79
N HIS A 41 9.09 8.35 2.86
CA HIS A 41 9.92 8.21 1.68
C HIS A 41 9.50 7.02 0.83
N SER A 42 9.65 7.17 -0.48
CA SER A 42 9.64 6.04 -1.42
C SER A 42 11.07 5.80 -1.91
N PHE A 43 11.36 4.57 -2.34
CA PHE A 43 12.71 4.19 -2.73
C PHE A 43 12.72 3.54 -4.12
N ILE A 44 13.78 3.81 -4.87
CA ILE A 44 14.17 3.03 -6.03
C ILE A 44 15.38 2.19 -5.60
N LEU A 45 15.25 0.87 -5.68
CA LEU A 45 16.32 -0.06 -5.34
C LEU A 45 16.89 -0.71 -6.59
N ARG A 46 18.15 -1.16 -6.48
CA ARG A 46 18.80 -2.04 -7.45
C ARG A 46 19.07 -3.40 -6.83
N PRO A 47 18.53 -4.50 -7.41
CA PRO A 47 18.78 -5.84 -6.90
C PRO A 47 20.26 -6.21 -6.96
N LEU A 48 20.68 -7.00 -5.97
CA LEU A 48 22.02 -7.58 -5.90
C LEU A 48 21.94 -9.09 -6.14
N GLU A 49 23.08 -9.74 -6.40
CA GLU A 49 23.14 -11.20 -6.58
C GLU A 49 22.53 -11.97 -5.40
N GLY A 50 22.63 -11.41 -4.19
CA GLY A 50 22.00 -11.96 -2.99
C GLY A 50 20.48 -12.13 -3.07
N ALA A 51 19.79 -11.45 -3.99
CA ALA A 51 18.37 -11.64 -4.28
C ALA A 51 18.02 -13.09 -4.65
N ALA A 52 18.99 -13.90 -5.10
CA ALA A 52 18.78 -15.33 -5.32
C ALA A 52 18.24 -16.05 -4.06
N LYS A 53 18.64 -15.62 -2.86
CA LYS A 53 18.20 -16.18 -1.57
C LYS A 53 16.68 -16.05 -1.34
N SER A 54 16.04 -15.09 -1.98
CA SER A 54 14.60 -14.82 -1.86
C SER A 54 13.81 -15.19 -3.13
N GLY A 55 14.39 -16.00 -4.02
CA GLY A 55 13.78 -16.29 -5.32
C GLY A 55 13.65 -15.03 -6.18
N TYR A 56 14.64 -14.14 -6.10
CA TYR A 56 14.70 -12.86 -6.78
C TYR A 56 13.49 -11.98 -6.47
N SER A 57 13.25 -11.77 -5.18
CA SER A 57 12.11 -10.98 -4.68
C SER A 57 12.49 -10.10 -3.50
N VAL A 58 11.88 -8.93 -3.40
CA VAL A 58 11.96 -8.03 -2.23
C VAL A 58 10.56 -7.56 -1.85
N ASN A 59 10.43 -6.77 -0.79
CA ASN A 59 9.15 -6.19 -0.38
C ASN A 59 8.54 -5.32 -1.50
N HIS A 60 7.22 -5.10 -1.44
CA HIS A 60 6.56 -4.16 -2.35
C HIS A 60 6.42 -2.75 -1.75
N GLY A 61 6.41 -2.61 -0.43
CA GLY A 61 6.23 -1.33 0.24
C GLY A 61 6.45 -1.48 1.75
N ALA A 62 6.08 -0.45 2.52
CA ALA A 62 6.26 -0.46 3.96
C ALA A 62 5.36 -1.47 4.72
N GLY A 63 4.22 -1.84 4.13
CA GLY A 63 3.24 -2.72 4.76
C GLY A 63 2.44 -2.01 5.87
N ARG A 64 1.19 -2.48 6.07
CA ARG A 64 0.30 -1.88 7.08
C ARG A 64 0.63 -2.39 8.48
N ARG A 65 0.54 -1.49 9.46
CA ARG A 65 0.56 -1.82 10.90
C ARG A 65 -0.79 -1.58 11.58
N MET A 66 -1.71 -0.87 10.91
CA MET A 66 -3.04 -0.55 11.42
C MET A 66 -4.12 -0.96 10.40
N SER A 67 -5.21 -1.55 10.90
CA SER A 67 -6.35 -1.87 10.05
C SER A 67 -7.06 -0.59 9.58
N ARG A 68 -7.82 -0.66 8.48
CA ARG A 68 -8.58 0.50 7.98
C ARG A 68 -9.63 0.99 8.99
N GLY A 69 -10.36 0.06 9.60
CA GLY A 69 -11.40 0.39 10.58
C GLY A 69 -10.82 0.99 11.87
N GLU A 70 -9.66 0.50 12.30
CA GLU A 70 -8.96 1.08 13.43
C GLU A 70 -8.47 2.50 13.13
N ALA A 71 -7.89 2.74 11.95
CA ALA A 71 -7.46 4.07 11.53
C ALA A 71 -8.59 5.10 11.61
N LEU A 72 -9.77 4.76 11.10
CA LEU A 72 -10.96 5.62 11.17
C LEU A 72 -11.47 5.87 12.59
N ARG A 73 -11.15 4.98 13.54
CA ARG A 73 -11.58 5.09 14.95
C ARG A 73 -10.61 5.90 15.80
N VAL A 74 -9.31 5.77 15.55
CA VAL A 74 -8.26 6.30 16.44
C VAL A 74 -7.59 7.57 15.91
N LEU A 75 -7.63 7.81 14.60
CA LEU A 75 -6.99 8.96 14.01
C LEU A 75 -7.94 10.15 13.99
N ASP A 76 -7.38 11.32 14.29
CA ASP A 76 -8.08 12.59 14.25
C ASP A 76 -7.84 13.27 12.90
N GLN A 77 -8.92 13.60 12.18
CA GLN A 77 -8.85 14.18 10.83
C GLN A 77 -8.12 15.53 10.81
N GLN A 78 -8.37 16.39 11.79
CA GLN A 78 -7.79 17.73 11.81
C GLN A 78 -6.29 17.66 12.06
N LYS A 79 -5.86 16.86 13.04
CA LYS A 79 -4.44 16.63 13.35
C LYS A 79 -3.69 16.02 12.17
N VAL A 80 -4.30 15.05 11.48
CA VAL A 80 -3.68 14.44 10.29
C VAL A 80 -3.55 15.49 9.18
N ASN A 81 -4.60 16.24 8.87
CA ASN A 81 -4.53 17.27 7.82
C ASN A 81 -3.49 18.36 8.16
N GLU A 82 -3.46 18.85 9.40
CA GLU A 82 -2.48 19.84 9.86
C GLU A 82 -1.04 19.33 9.72
N GLN A 83 -0.81 18.06 10.06
CA GLN A 83 0.49 17.44 9.95
C GLN A 83 0.99 17.35 8.49
N TYR A 84 0.11 17.10 7.53
CA TYR A 84 0.50 17.07 6.11
C TYR A 84 0.75 18.49 5.56
N ARG A 85 -0.07 19.48 5.97
CA ARG A 85 0.16 20.88 5.61
C ARG A 85 1.49 21.40 6.14
N ARG A 86 1.82 21.09 7.40
CA ARG A 86 3.08 21.48 8.02
C ARG A 86 4.29 20.91 7.27
N ASP A 87 4.17 19.69 6.78
CA ASP A 87 5.23 19.01 6.06
C ASP A 87 5.26 19.36 4.55
N GLY A 88 4.40 20.29 4.11
CA GLY A 88 4.37 20.79 2.73
C GLY A 88 3.83 19.79 1.70
N ILE A 89 3.06 18.79 2.14
CA ILE A 89 2.54 17.73 1.26
C ILE A 89 1.13 18.11 0.81
N LEU A 90 0.95 18.32 -0.49
CA LEU A 90 -0.35 18.56 -1.09
C LEU A 90 -1.17 17.27 -1.11
N VAL A 91 -2.40 17.28 -0.63
CA VAL A 91 -3.26 16.09 -0.61
C VAL A 91 -4.63 16.43 -1.16
N ASN A 92 -4.99 15.80 -2.29
CA ASN A 92 -6.24 16.03 -3.01
C ASN A 92 -6.50 17.53 -3.29
N GLU A 93 -7.69 17.86 -3.81
CA GLU A 93 -8.10 19.26 -4.04
C GLU A 93 -8.55 19.95 -2.75
N ASP A 94 -9.08 19.18 -1.79
CA ASP A 94 -9.68 19.68 -0.54
C ASP A 94 -8.69 19.71 0.64
N GLY A 95 -7.48 19.17 0.48
CA GLY A 95 -6.53 19.03 1.58
C GLY A 95 -6.93 17.94 2.59
N GLU A 96 -7.95 17.12 2.32
CA GLU A 96 -8.41 16.06 3.21
C GLU A 96 -7.61 14.78 2.98
N VAL A 97 -6.83 14.40 3.98
CA VAL A 97 -6.07 13.14 3.97
C VAL A 97 -7.00 11.96 4.25
N PRO A 98 -7.02 10.92 3.41
CA PRO A 98 -7.74 9.69 3.73
C PRO A 98 -7.13 9.03 4.98
N LEU A 99 -7.86 9.03 6.09
CA LEU A 99 -7.35 8.53 7.37
C LEU A 99 -6.85 7.09 7.29
N ASP A 100 -7.56 6.23 6.56
CA ASP A 100 -7.20 4.82 6.41
C ASP A 100 -6.00 4.58 5.50
N GLU A 101 -5.47 5.63 4.88
CA GLU A 101 -4.23 5.59 4.09
C GLU A 101 -3.19 6.61 4.54
N SER A 102 -3.39 7.21 5.72
CA SER A 102 -2.43 8.10 6.36
C SER A 102 -1.15 7.35 6.75
N ALA A 103 -0.06 8.09 6.92
CA ALA A 103 1.26 7.55 7.25
C ALA A 103 1.26 6.67 8.49
N GLN A 104 0.46 7.05 9.49
CA GLN A 104 0.29 6.34 10.75
C GLN A 104 -0.17 4.89 10.55
N CYS A 105 -0.81 4.58 9.41
CA CYS A 105 -1.31 3.24 9.09
C CYS A 105 -0.22 2.26 8.67
N TYR A 106 0.96 2.75 8.32
CA TYR A 106 2.04 1.96 7.74
C TYR A 106 3.24 1.86 8.69
N LYS A 107 4.10 0.87 8.46
CA LYS A 107 5.44 0.84 9.07
C LYS A 107 6.32 1.94 8.46
N SER A 108 7.50 2.16 9.03
CA SER A 108 8.51 3.00 8.38
C SER A 108 8.98 2.33 7.09
N ALA A 109 8.97 3.07 5.98
CA ALA A 109 9.50 2.62 4.70
C ALA A 109 11.01 2.37 4.81
N ARG A 110 11.73 3.26 5.53
CA ARG A 110 13.17 3.14 5.78
C ARG A 110 13.51 1.85 6.52
N GLU A 111 12.81 1.54 7.61
CA GLU A 111 13.05 0.31 8.39
C GLU A 111 12.91 -0.94 7.53
N VAL A 112 11.89 -1.01 6.67
CA VAL A 112 11.67 -2.16 5.79
C VAL A 112 12.75 -2.25 4.70
N VAL A 113 13.18 -1.12 4.15
CA VAL A 113 14.26 -1.08 3.16
C VAL A 113 15.60 -1.46 3.78
N ASP A 114 15.88 -1.03 5.01
CA ASP A 114 17.11 -1.37 5.73
C ASP A 114 17.24 -2.88 5.93
N ALA A 115 16.15 -3.57 6.22
CA ALA A 115 16.16 -5.03 6.28
C ALA A 115 16.54 -5.69 4.95
N VAL A 116 16.07 -5.14 3.81
CA VAL A 116 16.41 -5.64 2.47
C VAL A 116 17.89 -5.41 2.15
N VAL A 117 18.41 -4.24 2.50
CA VAL A 117 19.82 -3.86 2.31
C VAL A 117 20.72 -4.71 3.19
N ALA A 118 20.41 -4.84 4.49
CA ALA A 118 21.16 -5.65 5.44
C ALA A 118 21.20 -7.14 5.04
N ALA A 119 20.13 -7.66 4.43
CA ALA A 119 20.09 -9.02 3.88
C ALA A 119 20.90 -9.19 2.58
N GLY A 120 21.43 -8.10 2.00
CA GLY A 120 22.19 -8.10 0.76
C GLY A 120 21.34 -8.42 -0.48
N LEU A 121 20.03 -8.15 -0.43
CA LEU A 121 19.11 -8.48 -1.53
C LEU A 121 19.05 -7.37 -2.57
N ALA A 122 19.13 -6.11 -2.14
CA ALA A 122 19.13 -4.93 -3.01
C ALA A 122 19.86 -3.77 -2.31
N ARG A 123 20.30 -2.78 -3.08
CA ARG A 123 20.82 -1.50 -2.57
C ARG A 123 19.85 -0.37 -2.88
N VAL A 124 19.87 0.69 -2.07
CA VAL A 124 19.17 1.94 -2.40
C VAL A 124 19.90 2.62 -3.55
N GLU A 125 19.17 3.02 -4.58
CA GLU A 125 19.67 3.85 -5.67
C GLU A 125 19.15 5.29 -5.51
N HIS A 126 17.86 5.45 -5.25
CA HIS A 126 17.26 6.75 -4.99
C HIS A 126 16.30 6.69 -3.81
N GLU A 127 16.26 7.78 -3.06
CA GLU A 127 15.29 8.06 -2.01
C GLU A 127 14.46 9.27 -2.43
N LEU A 128 13.14 9.18 -2.31
CA LEU A 128 12.18 10.13 -2.85
C LEU A 128 11.28 10.64 -1.73
N TRP A 129 11.21 11.97 -1.57
CA TRP A 129 10.29 12.62 -0.63
C TRP A 129 8.95 12.95 -1.31
N PRO A 130 7.79 12.64 -0.69
CA PRO A 130 6.49 12.97 -1.25
C PRO A 130 6.22 14.49 -1.22
N VAL A 131 5.88 15.05 -2.38
CA VAL A 131 5.43 16.46 -2.50
C VAL A 131 3.90 16.58 -2.65
N ALA A 132 3.28 15.54 -3.22
CA ALA A 132 1.84 15.48 -3.41
C ALA A 132 1.34 14.03 -3.31
N SER A 133 0.13 13.85 -2.80
CA SER A 133 -0.56 12.57 -2.73
C SER A 133 -2.01 12.77 -3.19
N LEU A 134 -2.28 12.45 -4.44
CA LEU A 134 -3.63 12.44 -5.01
C LEU A 134 -4.21 11.04 -4.91
N LYS A 135 -5.37 10.92 -4.28
CA LYS A 135 -6.03 9.64 -4.02
C LYS A 135 -7.49 9.72 -4.39
N GLY A 136 -8.06 8.60 -4.82
CA GLY A 136 -9.48 8.51 -5.09
C GLY A 136 -10.27 8.69 -3.80
N THR A 137 -10.68 9.91 -3.48
CA THR A 137 -11.64 10.16 -2.42
C THR A 137 -13.04 9.87 -2.98
N GLU A 138 -13.80 9.05 -2.28
CA GLU A 138 -15.24 9.08 -2.50
C GLU A 138 -15.71 10.46 -2.03
N THR A 139 -16.23 11.27 -2.95
CA THR A 139 -16.93 12.51 -2.60
C THR A 139 -18.00 12.23 -1.55
N ALA A 140 -18.34 13.22 -0.72
CA ALA A 140 -19.38 13.08 0.30
C ALA A 140 -20.68 12.48 -0.29
N ALA A 141 -21.08 12.93 -1.48
CA ALA A 141 -22.22 12.42 -2.23
C ALA A 141 -22.10 10.93 -2.60
N ARG A 142 -20.88 10.45 -2.91
CA ARG A 142 -20.64 9.03 -3.25
C ARG A 142 -20.62 8.15 -1.99
N ARG A 143 -20.05 8.66 -0.89
CA ARG A 143 -20.11 8.01 0.45
C ARG A 143 -21.56 7.87 0.93
N GLU A 144 -22.39 8.91 0.78
CA GLU A 144 -23.81 8.87 1.14
C GLU A 144 -24.59 7.83 0.32
N ARG A 145 -24.41 7.82 -1.01
CA ARG A 145 -25.04 6.82 -1.88
C ARG A 145 -24.65 5.41 -1.50
N ARG A 146 -23.38 5.19 -1.16
CA ARG A 146 -22.87 3.89 -0.73
C ARG A 146 -23.44 3.47 0.63
N ARG A 147 -23.46 4.36 1.63
CA ARG A 147 -24.09 4.10 2.94
C ARG A 147 -25.58 3.77 2.80
N ALA A 148 -26.30 4.50 1.96
CA ALA A 148 -27.70 4.24 1.67
C ALA A 148 -27.93 2.85 1.02
N ARG A 149 -27.05 2.46 0.10
CA ARG A 149 -27.09 1.12 -0.53
C ARG A 149 -26.80 0.01 0.49
N ASP A 150 -25.72 0.14 1.25
CA ASP A 150 -25.31 -0.86 2.23
C ASP A 150 -26.37 -1.02 3.34
N GLY A 151 -27.06 0.07 3.71
CA GLY A 151 -28.21 0.04 4.62
C GLY A 151 -29.42 -0.72 4.05
N LYS A 152 -29.74 -0.52 2.76
CA LYS A 152 -30.80 -1.28 2.06
C LYS A 152 -30.48 -2.77 1.98
N ASP A 153 -29.22 -3.12 1.68
CA ASP A 153 -28.79 -4.52 1.58
C ASP A 153 -28.87 -5.22 2.94
N ARG A 154 -28.42 -4.57 4.02
CA ARG A 154 -28.56 -5.10 5.39
C ARG A 154 -30.03 -5.32 5.78
N LYS A 155 -30.91 -4.36 5.48
CA LYS A 155 -32.34 -4.51 5.73
C LYS A 155 -32.92 -5.71 4.97
N ARG A 156 -32.59 -5.83 3.69
CA ARG A 156 -33.04 -6.94 2.85
C ARG A 156 -32.57 -8.31 3.37
N ASP A 157 -31.36 -8.39 3.90
CA ASP A 157 -30.81 -9.61 4.50
C ASP A 157 -31.49 -9.96 5.83
N LEU A 158 -31.84 -8.96 6.65
CA LEU A 158 -32.63 -9.16 7.87
C LEU A 158 -34.03 -9.68 7.54
N ASP A 159 -34.73 -9.05 6.60
CA ASP A 159 -36.06 -9.45 6.15
C ASP A 159 -36.06 -10.90 5.62
N ARG A 160 -35.04 -11.27 4.83
CA ARG A 160 -34.85 -12.65 4.35
C ARG A 160 -34.62 -13.66 5.47
N ARG A 161 -33.89 -13.27 6.54
CA ARG A 161 -33.65 -14.13 7.70
C ARG A 161 -34.93 -14.34 8.51
N GLU A 162 -35.72 -13.29 8.70
CA GLU A 162 -37.02 -13.36 9.39
C GLU A 162 -38.01 -14.25 8.63
N GLN A 163 -38.13 -14.07 7.31
CA GLN A 163 -38.99 -14.91 6.47
C GLN A 163 -38.57 -16.39 6.50
N ARG A 164 -37.25 -16.68 6.55
CA ARG A 164 -36.74 -18.05 6.71
C ARG A 164 -37.04 -18.65 8.08
N ARG A 165 -37.04 -17.84 9.14
CA ARG A 165 -37.43 -18.28 10.49
C ARG A 165 -38.93 -18.59 10.57
N ALA A 166 -39.77 -17.72 10.03
CA ALA A 166 -41.22 -17.92 10.01
C ALA A 166 -41.62 -19.21 9.26
N LYS A 167 -40.94 -19.53 8.14
CA LYS A 167 -41.19 -20.76 7.38
C LYS A 167 -40.68 -22.06 8.02
N ARG A 168 -39.84 -21.98 9.07
CA ARG A 168 -39.29 -23.15 9.79
C ARG A 168 -40.03 -23.46 11.09
N GLY A 169 -40.92 -22.56 11.54
CA GLY A 169 -41.76 -22.74 12.73
C GLY A 169 -43.22 -23.10 12.42
N SER A 170 -43.55 -23.27 11.13
CA SER A 170 -44.77 -23.87 10.59
C SER A 170 -44.45 -25.27 10.09
#